data_AF-A0A6N7RP24-F1
#
_entry.id   AF-A0A6N7RP24-F1
#
_cell.length_a   1.000
_cell.length_b   1.000
_cell.length_c   1.000
_cell.angle_alpha   90.00
_cell.angle_beta   90.00
_cell.angle_gamma   90.00
#
_symmetry.space_group_name_H-M   'P 1'
#
loop_
_entity.id
_entity.type
_entity.pdbx_description
1 polymer ?
#
loop_
_entity_poly.entity_id
_entity_poly.type
_entity_poly.pdbx_seq_one_letter_code
_entity_poly.pdbx_strand_id
1 'polypeptide(L)'
;MRAIASAMARTPCAGSSPSRLSMPERPAADRSPCADARPALLSLRRHTTCGSSESARPTKGRILQVAPAPWRGHVASASPAAKPPPYPSSKETPMLTHTQLLDFFSESASTYRFLSQVFFKELNDQAIAELAAAEYPDDTGNAHLDEGYRLVRRYFAFSATDRRTQLACEYARIFLAAGVFTKERQTAVPYESVFTGDERIMMGDARDDVVARFLEDGFQVNPDLHEPEDHLAFELEYLVNMKERAGEWAQAKDKARLRRNVVRQLEFIEGHLLNWIPALRDVAQEYAKLTFYPGMLLVAQGALEQGRDLLRDILEQLDGTNAAA
;
A
#
# COMPACT_ATOMS: atom_id res chain seq x y z
N MET A 1 -14.32 -1.71 -55.29
CA MET A 1 -15.15 -1.44 -56.47
C MET A 1 -16.63 -1.47 -56.06
N ARG A 2 -17.30 -0.32 -56.24
CA ARG A 2 -18.74 -0.04 -56.35
C ARG A 2 -19.77 -0.85 -55.52
N ALA A 3 -20.43 -0.09 -54.65
CA ALA A 3 -21.76 -0.28 -54.10
C ALA A 3 -22.88 -0.17 -55.17
N ILE A 4 -24.10 -0.61 -54.80
CA ILE A 4 -25.46 -0.05 -55.05
C ILE A 4 -26.41 -0.99 -54.25
N ALA A 5 -27.14 -0.65 -53.19
CA ALA A 5 -28.06 0.45 -52.83
C ALA A 5 -29.53 0.22 -53.26
N SER A 6 -30.44 0.18 -52.27
CA SER A 6 -31.76 0.86 -52.17
C SER A 6 -32.71 0.10 -51.22
N ALA A 7 -33.13 0.69 -50.09
CA ALA A 7 -34.33 1.54 -49.91
C ALA A 7 -35.62 0.70 -49.72
N MET A 8 -36.64 1.01 -48.94
CA MET A 8 -37.06 2.10 -48.05
C MET A 8 -38.36 1.59 -47.37
N ALA A 9 -38.64 1.96 -46.12
CA ALA A 9 -39.99 2.35 -45.65
C ALA A 9 -40.01 2.62 -44.14
N ARG A 10 -40.55 3.79 -43.77
CA ARG A 10 -40.82 4.25 -42.40
C ARG A 10 -42.34 4.26 -42.13
N THR A 11 -42.73 3.83 -40.91
CA THR A 11 -43.87 4.27 -40.04
C THR A 11 -45.33 4.23 -40.56
N PRO A 12 -46.41 4.24 -39.72
CA PRO A 12 -46.51 4.79 -38.35
C PRO A 12 -47.38 4.04 -37.27
N CYS A 13 -47.30 4.63 -36.08
CA CYS A 13 -48.08 4.60 -34.82
C CYS A 13 -49.52 4.02 -34.74
N ALA A 14 -49.77 3.37 -33.59
CA ALA A 14 -50.96 3.50 -32.72
C ALA A 14 -50.55 2.95 -31.33
N GLY A 15 -50.78 3.53 -30.15
CA GLY A 15 -51.74 4.55 -29.72
C GLY A 15 -52.64 3.94 -28.65
N SER A 16 -52.29 4.04 -27.35
CA SER A 16 -53.26 4.00 -26.22
C SER A 16 -52.60 4.10 -24.83
N SER A 17 -52.82 5.24 -24.19
CA SER A 17 -53.00 5.47 -22.74
C SER A 17 -54.24 6.40 -22.63
N PRO A 18 -54.93 6.59 -21.48
CA PRO A 18 -54.48 6.34 -20.11
C PRO A 18 -55.57 5.69 -19.21
N SER A 19 -55.21 5.30 -17.98
CA SER A 19 -56.18 5.27 -16.88
C SER A 19 -55.49 5.61 -15.56
N ARG A 20 -56.09 6.59 -14.89
CA ARG A 20 -55.67 7.33 -13.71
C ARG A 20 -56.60 6.90 -12.58
N LEU A 21 -56.07 6.34 -11.49
CA LEU A 21 -56.74 6.13 -10.19
C LEU A 21 -55.64 6.23 -9.11
N SER A 22 -55.47 7.40 -8.49
CA SER A 22 -56.04 7.81 -7.19
C SER A 22 -55.30 7.21 -5.99
N MET A 23 -54.48 8.05 -5.34
CA MET A 23 -53.91 7.82 -4.01
C MET A 23 -54.99 8.00 -2.93
N PRO A 24 -54.91 7.29 -1.79
CA PRO A 24 -55.48 7.75 -0.54
C PRO A 24 -54.43 8.33 0.40
N GLU A 25 -54.87 9.35 1.13
CA GLU A 25 -54.16 10.23 2.05
C GLU A 25 -53.60 9.54 3.30
N ARG A 26 -52.60 10.18 3.92
CA ARG A 26 -52.11 9.89 5.28
C ARG A 26 -53.12 10.41 6.33
N PRO A 27 -53.26 9.74 7.49
CA PRO A 27 -53.61 10.42 8.73
C PRO A 27 -52.36 10.76 9.55
N ALA A 28 -52.40 11.93 10.16
CA ALA A 28 -51.38 12.48 11.06
C ALA A 28 -51.63 12.10 12.52
N ALA A 29 -50.53 12.10 13.28
CA ALA A 29 -50.39 12.41 14.70
C ALA A 29 -51.08 11.52 15.74
N ASP A 30 -50.25 10.85 16.55
CA ASP A 30 -50.46 10.84 17.99
C ASP A 30 -49.15 11.24 18.70
N ARG A 31 -49.27 12.20 19.62
CA ARG A 31 -48.22 12.69 20.53
C ARG A 31 -48.75 12.43 21.93
N SER A 32 -48.04 11.66 22.75
CA SER A 32 -47.83 12.01 24.17
C SER A 32 -46.80 11.13 24.89
N PRO A 33 -46.22 11.63 26.00
CA PRO A 33 -44.90 11.26 26.51
C PRO A 33 -44.93 10.52 27.86
N CYS A 34 -43.85 9.78 28.18
CA CYS A 34 -43.35 9.37 29.51
C CYS A 34 -42.34 8.22 29.25
N ALA A 35 -41.25 8.01 29.96
CA ALA A 35 -40.59 8.65 31.08
C ALA A 35 -39.16 8.05 31.15
N ASP A 36 -38.33 8.66 31.97
CA ASP A 36 -36.95 8.33 32.30
C ASP A 36 -36.62 6.84 32.45
N ALA A 37 -35.48 6.42 31.88
CA ALA A 37 -34.65 5.35 32.44
C ALA A 37 -33.21 5.40 31.90
N ARG A 38 -32.33 6.07 32.64
CA ARG A 38 -30.88 5.78 32.62
C ARG A 38 -30.63 4.44 33.32
N PRO A 39 -29.75 3.55 32.83
CA PRO A 39 -29.05 2.63 33.69
C PRO A 39 -27.63 3.13 33.98
N ALA A 40 -27.25 2.90 35.23
CA ALA A 40 -26.04 3.36 35.87
C ALA A 40 -24.78 2.66 35.36
N LEU A 41 -23.69 3.43 35.35
CA LEU A 41 -22.31 2.96 35.34
C LEU A 41 -22.09 2.03 36.54
N LEU A 42 -21.77 0.77 36.28
CA LEU A 42 -21.18 -0.12 37.29
C LEU A 42 -19.67 -0.20 37.06
N SER A 43 -18.94 0.46 37.94
CA SER A 43 -17.49 0.38 38.06
C SER A 43 -17.09 -1.03 38.52
N LEU A 44 -16.38 -1.78 37.69
CA LEU A 44 -15.57 -2.90 38.17
C LEU A 44 -14.13 -2.42 38.37
N ARG A 45 -13.81 -2.07 39.62
CA ARG A 45 -12.41 -1.94 40.07
C ARG A 45 -11.79 -3.34 40.09
N ARG A 46 -10.79 -3.59 39.26
CA ARG A 46 -9.81 -4.64 39.53
C ARG A 46 -8.54 -3.99 40.06
N HIS A 47 -8.21 -4.33 41.30
CA HIS A 47 -6.92 -4.06 41.88
C HIS A 47 -5.88 -4.95 41.19
N THR A 48 -4.91 -4.34 40.52
CA THR A 48 -3.60 -4.95 40.29
C THR A 48 -2.54 -3.98 40.75
N THR A 49 -1.61 -4.52 41.51
CA THR A 49 -0.58 -3.84 42.28
C THR A 49 0.48 -3.20 41.41
N CYS A 50 0.88 -2.01 41.83
CA CYS A 50 2.00 -1.20 41.37
C CYS A 50 3.31 -2.00 41.30
N GLY A 51 3.87 -2.11 40.11
CA GLY A 51 5.28 -2.41 39.86
C GLY A 51 5.82 -1.28 38.99
N SER A 52 6.64 -0.42 39.57
CA SER A 52 7.27 0.72 38.93
C SER A 52 8.23 0.28 37.83
N SER A 53 7.85 0.49 36.56
CA SER A 53 8.82 0.70 35.48
C SER A 53 8.66 2.13 34.99
N GLU A 54 9.76 2.86 35.08
CA GLU A 54 9.88 4.26 34.72
C GLU A 54 9.75 4.38 33.20
N SER A 55 8.52 4.64 32.71
CA SER A 55 8.30 4.89 31.29
C SER A 55 8.97 6.20 30.92
N ALA A 56 10.06 6.10 30.15
CA ALA A 56 10.69 7.25 29.54
C ALA A 56 9.64 8.07 28.79
N ARG A 57 9.41 9.33 29.23
CA ARG A 57 8.62 10.29 28.46
C ARG A 57 9.25 10.43 27.08
N PRO A 58 8.48 10.38 25.98
CA PRO A 58 9.03 10.67 24.67
C PRO A 58 9.56 12.12 24.71
N THR A 59 10.85 12.27 24.46
CA THR A 59 11.46 13.55 24.12
C THR A 59 10.62 14.21 23.03
N LYS A 60 10.35 15.52 23.14
CA LYS A 60 9.67 16.33 22.11
C LYS A 60 10.46 16.30 20.80
N GLY A 61 10.37 15.20 20.07
CA GLY A 61 10.82 15.06 18.69
C GLY A 61 9.83 15.79 17.79
N ARG A 62 10.33 16.41 16.73
CA ARG A 62 9.50 16.98 15.68
C ARG A 62 8.74 15.83 14.99
N ILE A 63 7.42 15.84 15.03
CA ILE A 63 6.60 14.89 14.26
C ILE A 63 6.81 15.20 12.77
N LEU A 64 7.18 14.19 11.99
CA LEU A 64 7.31 14.28 10.55
C LEU A 64 5.95 14.01 9.91
N GLN A 65 5.37 15.04 9.29
CA GLN A 65 4.16 14.89 8.48
C GLN A 65 4.55 14.50 7.05
N VAL A 66 4.04 13.36 6.57
CA VAL A 66 4.39 12.79 5.26
C VAL A 66 3.13 12.59 4.41
N ALA A 67 3.29 12.87 3.13
CA ALA A 67 2.37 12.47 2.07
C ALA A 67 3.21 11.83 0.96
N PRO A 68 2.69 10.82 0.24
CA PRO A 68 3.36 10.30 -0.95
C PRO A 68 3.72 11.46 -1.86
N ALA A 69 5.01 11.58 -2.18
CA ALA A 69 5.51 12.71 -2.94
C ALA A 69 4.81 12.75 -4.32
N PRO A 70 4.44 13.93 -4.85
CA PRO A 70 3.98 14.00 -6.23
C PRO A 70 5.09 13.49 -7.14
N TRP A 71 4.72 12.83 -8.24
CA TRP A 71 5.69 12.33 -9.21
C TRP A 71 6.60 13.48 -9.69
N ARG A 72 7.92 13.39 -9.44
CA ARG A 72 8.91 14.39 -9.85
C ARG A 72 10.03 13.74 -10.66
N GLY A 73 9.83 13.63 -11.98
CA GLY A 73 10.87 13.77 -13.01
C GLY A 73 12.09 12.86 -13.08
N HIS A 74 12.44 12.09 -12.05
CA HIS A 74 13.75 11.46 -11.94
C HIS A 74 13.62 10.02 -11.43
N VAL A 75 13.11 9.11 -12.27
CA VAL A 75 13.24 7.65 -12.05
C VAL A 75 14.71 7.20 -12.05
N ALA A 76 15.66 8.01 -12.51
CA ALA A 76 17.07 7.63 -12.53
C ALA A 76 17.64 7.22 -11.16
N SER A 77 17.11 7.74 -10.03
CA SER A 77 17.48 7.30 -8.67
C SER A 77 16.41 6.46 -7.97
N ALA A 78 15.19 6.39 -8.53
CA ALA A 78 14.04 5.67 -7.99
C ALA A 78 13.67 4.42 -8.82
N SER A 79 14.56 4.02 -9.73
CA SER A 79 14.33 2.91 -10.62
C SER A 79 14.21 1.62 -9.81
N PRO A 80 13.19 0.77 -10.07
CA PRO A 80 13.18 -0.61 -9.58
C PRO A 80 14.41 -1.42 -10.04
N ALA A 81 15.18 -0.85 -10.98
CA ALA A 81 16.34 -1.43 -11.64
C ALA A 81 17.69 -1.16 -10.97
N ALA A 82 17.76 -0.70 -9.72
CA ALA A 82 18.99 -0.95 -8.96
C ALA A 82 19.10 -2.47 -8.85
N LYS A 83 19.89 -3.09 -9.75
CA LYS A 83 20.23 -4.49 -9.66
C LYS A 83 20.75 -4.65 -8.24
N PRO A 84 20.05 -5.42 -7.36
CA PRO A 84 20.52 -5.58 -6.00
C PRO A 84 22.00 -5.97 -6.12
N PRO A 85 22.94 -5.27 -5.45
CA PRO A 85 24.35 -5.63 -5.53
C PRO A 85 24.41 -7.14 -5.25
N PRO A 86 25.20 -7.94 -5.99
CA PRO A 86 25.10 -9.40 -5.95
C PRO A 86 25.21 -9.85 -4.50
N TYR A 87 24.04 -10.04 -3.87
CA TYR A 87 23.98 -10.41 -2.49
C TYR A 87 24.30 -11.90 -2.49
N PRO A 88 25.27 -12.33 -1.69
CA PRO A 88 25.77 -13.68 -1.77
C PRO A 88 24.65 -14.68 -1.50
N SER A 89 24.15 -15.29 -2.57
CA SER A 89 23.33 -16.48 -2.50
C SER A 89 24.24 -17.69 -2.23
N SER A 90 24.77 -17.77 -1.02
CA SER A 90 25.51 -18.96 -0.57
C SER A 90 25.55 -19.02 0.96
N LYS A 91 25.60 -20.25 1.49
CA LYS A 91 25.64 -20.61 2.92
C LYS A 91 26.82 -20.03 3.73
N GLU A 92 27.61 -19.16 3.11
CA GLU A 92 28.52 -18.23 3.75
C GLU A 92 28.05 -16.85 3.28
N THR A 93 27.35 -16.11 4.14
CA THR A 93 26.92 -14.74 3.88
C THR A 93 28.11 -13.83 4.23
N PRO A 94 28.99 -13.42 3.29
CA PRO A 94 30.00 -12.44 3.61
C PRO A 94 29.34 -11.17 4.13
N MET A 95 29.97 -10.62 5.17
CA MET A 95 29.50 -9.39 5.80
C MET A 95 29.32 -8.28 4.75
N LEU A 96 28.20 -7.56 4.84
CA LEU A 96 27.97 -6.39 4.01
C LEU A 96 29.01 -5.34 4.36
N THR A 97 29.69 -4.82 3.33
CA THR A 97 30.57 -3.67 3.53
C THR A 97 29.75 -2.45 3.95
N HIS A 98 30.40 -1.49 4.59
CA HIS A 98 29.73 -0.27 5.02
C HIS A 98 29.07 0.49 3.86
N THR A 99 29.71 0.53 2.69
CA THR A 99 29.15 1.14 1.48
C THR A 99 27.91 0.38 0.99
N GLN A 100 27.99 -0.94 0.87
CA GLN A 100 26.83 -1.76 0.46
C GLN A 100 25.63 -1.61 1.41
N LEU A 101 25.88 -1.46 2.71
CA LEU A 101 24.84 -1.21 3.70
C LEU A 101 24.12 0.14 3.46
N LEU A 102 24.88 1.20 3.16
CA LEU A 102 24.32 2.53 2.88
C LEU A 102 23.56 2.54 1.56
N ASP A 103 24.13 1.91 0.52
CA ASP A 103 23.49 1.76 -0.79
C ASP A 103 22.17 1.00 -0.66
N PHE A 104 22.15 -0.11 0.08
CA PHE A 104 20.92 -0.87 0.36
C PHE A 104 19.81 0.00 0.95
N PHE A 105 20.11 0.80 1.98
CA PHE A 105 19.08 1.64 2.61
C PHE A 105 18.58 2.73 1.67
N SER A 106 19.48 3.38 0.94
CA SER A 106 19.14 4.43 -0.03
C SER A 106 18.30 3.88 -1.19
N GLU A 107 18.72 2.79 -1.81
CA GLU A 107 18.03 2.15 -2.94
C GLU A 107 16.68 1.56 -2.53
N SER A 108 16.58 0.96 -1.35
CA SER A 108 15.31 0.47 -0.80
C SER A 108 14.33 1.62 -0.54
N ALA A 109 14.80 2.75 0.03
CA ALA A 109 13.98 3.92 0.26
C ALA A 109 13.43 4.47 -1.08
N SER A 110 14.29 4.55 -2.09
CA SER A 110 13.90 4.92 -3.45
C SER A 110 12.83 4.00 -4.04
N THR A 111 12.99 2.68 -3.87
CA THR A 111 12.04 1.67 -4.36
C THR A 111 10.67 1.78 -3.68
N TYR A 112 10.64 1.88 -2.34
CA TYR A 112 9.38 1.98 -1.60
C TYR A 112 8.65 3.31 -1.86
N ARG A 113 9.41 4.40 -2.04
CA ARG A 113 8.84 5.69 -2.46
C ARG A 113 8.20 5.61 -3.83
N PHE A 114 8.87 4.96 -4.78
CA PHE A 114 8.31 4.73 -6.12
C PHE A 114 7.01 3.91 -6.04
N LEU A 115 7.01 2.80 -5.30
CA LEU A 115 5.82 1.96 -5.13
C LEU A 115 4.68 2.71 -4.44
N SER A 116 4.98 3.51 -3.41
CA SER A 116 3.98 4.35 -2.76
C SER A 116 3.26 5.26 -3.76
N GLN A 117 4.01 5.91 -4.64
CA GLN A 117 3.44 6.79 -5.67
C GLN A 117 2.55 6.03 -6.67
N VAL A 118 2.94 4.81 -7.05
CA VAL A 118 2.17 3.97 -7.97
C VAL A 118 0.82 3.55 -7.38
N PHE A 119 0.77 3.27 -6.08
CA PHE A 119 -0.47 2.79 -5.45
C PHE A 119 -1.35 3.91 -4.89
N PHE A 120 -0.82 5.11 -4.66
CA PHE A 120 -1.59 6.17 -4.01
C PHE A 120 -2.66 6.82 -4.91
N LYS A 121 -2.33 7.10 -6.18
CA LYS A 121 -3.24 7.78 -7.13
C LYS A 121 -3.00 7.31 -8.55
N GLU A 122 -3.97 7.60 -9.42
CA GLU A 122 -3.84 7.40 -10.86
C GLU A 122 -2.57 8.05 -11.42
N LEU A 123 -1.84 7.30 -12.25
CA LEU A 123 -0.62 7.76 -12.91
C LEU A 123 -0.91 8.85 -13.94
N ASN A 124 -0.12 9.91 -13.92
CA ASN A 124 -0.14 10.95 -14.95
C ASN A 124 0.73 10.57 -16.16
N ASP A 125 0.65 11.34 -17.25
CA ASP A 125 1.38 11.03 -18.49
C ASP A 125 2.90 11.00 -18.30
N GLN A 126 3.42 11.86 -17.42
CA GLN A 126 4.85 11.89 -17.10
C GLN A 126 5.28 10.61 -16.40
N ALA A 127 4.54 10.15 -15.40
CA ALA A 127 4.82 8.92 -14.68
C ALA A 127 4.80 7.70 -15.61
N ILE A 128 3.82 7.65 -16.51
CA ILE A 128 3.68 6.57 -17.49
C ILE A 128 4.86 6.58 -18.48
N ALA A 129 5.30 7.75 -18.94
CA ALA A 129 6.44 7.88 -19.83
C ALA A 129 7.74 7.40 -19.16
N GLU A 130 7.94 7.78 -17.90
CA GLU A 130 9.13 7.37 -17.14
C GLU A 130 9.11 5.87 -16.82
N LEU A 131 7.96 5.30 -16.44
CA LEU A 131 7.77 3.86 -16.28
C LEU A 131 7.99 3.07 -17.59
N ALA A 132 7.56 3.62 -18.72
CA ALA A 132 7.76 2.98 -20.03
C ALA A 132 9.24 2.99 -20.47
N ALA A 133 10.02 3.95 -19.99
CA ALA A 133 11.45 4.08 -20.27
C ALA A 133 12.34 3.37 -19.23
N ALA A 134 11.76 2.93 -18.12
CA ALA A 134 12.49 2.25 -17.07
C ALA A 134 12.97 0.86 -17.50
N GLU A 135 14.06 0.41 -16.89
CA GLU A 135 14.54 -0.96 -17.02
C GLU A 135 13.81 -1.86 -16.02
N TYR A 136 13.52 -3.07 -16.43
CA TYR A 136 12.88 -4.08 -15.59
C TYR A 136 13.72 -5.36 -15.75
N PRO A 137 14.67 -5.62 -14.84
CA PRO A 137 15.61 -6.72 -14.99
C PRO A 137 14.91 -8.08 -14.98
N ASP A 138 15.62 -9.08 -15.50
CA ASP A 138 15.30 -10.49 -15.32
C ASP A 138 16.28 -11.08 -14.29
N ASP A 139 15.88 -12.19 -13.65
CA ASP A 139 16.73 -12.97 -12.74
C ASP A 139 17.26 -12.13 -11.55
N THR A 140 16.32 -11.49 -10.86
CA THR A 140 16.59 -10.71 -9.64
C THR A 140 16.91 -11.58 -8.43
N GLY A 141 16.75 -12.90 -8.55
CA GLY A 141 16.80 -13.85 -7.43
C GLY A 141 15.52 -13.90 -6.61
N ASN A 142 14.45 -13.19 -7.01
CA ASN A 142 13.13 -13.26 -6.38
C ASN A 142 12.03 -13.48 -7.43
N ALA A 143 11.30 -14.59 -7.30
CA ALA A 143 10.30 -15.01 -8.29
C ALA A 143 9.13 -14.02 -8.45
N HIS A 144 8.72 -13.33 -7.39
CA HIS A 144 7.65 -12.33 -7.48
C HIS A 144 8.14 -11.08 -8.23
N LEU A 145 9.36 -10.61 -7.97
CA LEU A 145 9.94 -9.50 -8.73
C LEU A 145 10.09 -9.85 -10.21
N ASP A 146 10.64 -11.03 -10.52
CA ASP A 146 10.86 -11.46 -11.90
C ASP A 146 9.54 -11.56 -12.68
N GLU A 147 8.51 -12.15 -12.08
CA GLU A 147 7.18 -12.22 -12.69
C GLU A 147 6.52 -10.85 -12.80
N GLY A 148 6.65 -10.00 -11.77
CA GLY A 148 6.13 -8.64 -11.77
C GLY A 148 6.72 -7.80 -12.90
N TYR A 149 8.05 -7.81 -13.03
CA TYR A 149 8.78 -7.16 -14.11
C TYR A 149 8.40 -7.72 -15.49
N ARG A 150 8.22 -9.04 -15.61
CA ARG A 150 7.73 -9.65 -16.86
C ARG A 150 6.34 -9.11 -17.26
N LEU A 151 5.43 -8.97 -16.30
CA LEU A 151 4.07 -8.45 -16.53
C LEU A 151 4.05 -6.95 -16.88
N VAL A 152 4.91 -6.15 -16.25
CA VAL A 152 5.06 -4.73 -16.56
C VAL A 152 5.66 -4.53 -17.96
N ARG A 153 6.73 -5.26 -18.31
CA ARG A 153 7.28 -5.25 -19.68
C ARG A 153 6.24 -5.66 -20.71
N ARG A 154 5.44 -6.69 -20.42
CA ARG A 154 4.34 -7.13 -21.29
C ARG A 154 3.31 -6.02 -21.52
N TYR A 155 2.94 -5.27 -20.48
CA TYR A 155 2.01 -4.16 -20.64
C TYR A 155 2.58 -3.08 -21.58
N PHE A 156 3.82 -2.63 -21.37
CA PHE A 156 4.40 -1.58 -22.21
C PHE A 156 4.66 -2.02 -23.65
N ALA A 157 4.98 -3.30 -23.87
CA ALA A 157 5.20 -3.86 -25.21
C ALA A 157 3.93 -3.93 -26.07
N PHE A 158 2.75 -4.11 -25.46
CA PHE A 158 1.49 -4.37 -26.17
C PHE A 158 0.37 -3.36 -25.90
N SER A 159 0.59 -2.35 -25.05
CA SER A 159 -0.39 -1.31 -24.76
C SER A 159 -0.67 -0.45 -26.00
N ALA A 160 -1.91 0.02 -26.11
CA ALA A 160 -2.30 0.99 -27.14
C ALA A 160 -1.78 2.38 -26.77
N THR A 161 -1.94 3.34 -27.68
CA THR A 161 -1.43 4.72 -27.51
C THR A 161 -2.08 5.45 -26.32
N ASP A 162 -3.31 5.11 -25.94
CA ASP A 162 -4.09 5.75 -24.87
C ASP A 162 -3.77 5.22 -23.45
N ARG A 163 -2.49 4.97 -23.16
CA ARG A 163 -2.00 4.36 -21.91
C ARG A 163 -2.54 5.00 -20.64
N ARG A 164 -2.64 6.33 -20.61
CA ARG A 164 -3.17 7.07 -19.46
C ARG A 164 -4.60 6.66 -19.14
N THR A 165 -5.47 6.65 -20.14
CA THR A 165 -6.88 6.27 -19.98
C THR A 165 -6.99 4.81 -19.56
N GLN A 166 -6.18 3.92 -20.16
CA GLN A 166 -6.18 2.49 -19.82
C GLN A 166 -5.83 2.26 -18.35
N LEU A 167 -4.72 2.85 -17.89
CA LEU A 167 -4.24 2.71 -16.52
C LEU A 167 -5.16 3.42 -15.51
N ALA A 168 -5.70 4.59 -15.84
CA ALA A 168 -6.69 5.27 -14.99
C ALA A 168 -7.95 4.42 -14.82
N CYS A 169 -8.51 3.89 -15.92
CA CYS A 169 -9.68 3.02 -15.87
C CYS A 169 -9.42 1.72 -15.10
N GLU A 170 -8.21 1.18 -15.19
CA GLU A 170 -7.84 -0.01 -14.44
C GLU A 170 -7.63 0.29 -12.96
N TYR A 171 -6.94 1.38 -12.62
CA TYR A 171 -6.76 1.84 -11.24
C TYR A 171 -8.10 2.03 -10.55
N ALA A 172 -9.01 2.77 -11.19
CA ALA A 172 -10.35 3.01 -10.65
C ALA A 172 -11.13 1.70 -10.43
N ARG A 173 -11.00 0.73 -11.35
CA ARG A 173 -11.66 -0.58 -11.22
C ARG A 173 -11.11 -1.39 -10.06
N ILE A 174 -9.78 -1.48 -9.94
CA ILE A 174 -9.12 -2.36 -8.97
C ILE A 174 -9.14 -1.70 -7.58
N PHE A 175 -8.57 -0.50 -7.45
CA PHE A 175 -8.27 0.11 -6.15
C PHE A 175 -9.35 1.06 -5.64
N LEU A 176 -10.22 1.59 -6.52
CA LEU A 176 -11.37 2.42 -6.12
C LEU A 176 -12.70 1.65 -6.17
N ALA A 177 -12.65 0.35 -6.50
CA ALA A 177 -13.81 -0.52 -6.69
C ALA A 177 -14.89 0.03 -7.64
N ALA A 178 -14.50 0.90 -8.58
CA ALA A 178 -15.43 1.60 -9.45
C ALA A 178 -16.15 0.61 -10.38
N GLY A 179 -17.48 0.53 -10.23
CA GLY A 179 -18.34 -0.35 -11.03
C GLY A 179 -18.23 -1.85 -10.71
N VAL A 180 -17.51 -2.23 -9.65
CA VAL A 180 -17.38 -3.63 -9.21
C VAL A 180 -17.79 -3.86 -7.75
N PHE A 181 -18.00 -2.78 -6.98
CA PHE A 181 -18.43 -2.87 -5.58
C PHE A 181 -19.79 -3.56 -5.43
N THR A 182 -19.82 -4.66 -4.68
CA THR A 182 -21.02 -5.36 -4.22
C THR A 182 -20.80 -5.78 -2.77
N LYS A 183 -21.85 -5.85 -1.94
CA LYS A 183 -21.69 -6.18 -0.51
C LYS A 183 -21.13 -7.59 -0.29
N GLU A 184 -21.32 -8.47 -1.27
CA GLU A 184 -20.99 -9.88 -1.20
C GLU A 184 -19.60 -10.20 -1.78
N ARG A 185 -18.95 -9.27 -2.47
CA ARG A 185 -17.62 -9.48 -3.07
C ARG A 185 -16.58 -8.57 -2.46
N GLN A 186 -15.45 -9.18 -2.15
CA GLN A 186 -14.25 -8.46 -1.73
C GLN A 186 -13.70 -7.64 -2.89
N THR A 187 -13.29 -6.42 -2.60
CA THR A 187 -12.67 -5.49 -3.56
C THR A 187 -11.20 -5.30 -3.23
N ALA A 188 -10.38 -5.00 -4.23
CA ALA A 188 -8.95 -4.78 -4.06
C ALA A 188 -8.60 -3.35 -3.60
N VAL A 189 -9.40 -2.78 -2.70
CA VAL A 189 -9.09 -1.47 -2.10
C VAL A 189 -7.85 -1.62 -1.22
N PRO A 190 -6.80 -0.79 -1.35
CA PRO A 190 -5.48 -1.09 -0.81
C PRO A 190 -5.32 -0.68 0.67
N TYR A 191 -6.21 -1.18 1.53
CA TYR A 191 -6.19 -0.96 2.98
C TYR A 191 -5.96 -2.27 3.72
N GLU A 192 -4.98 -2.34 4.62
CA GLU A 192 -4.68 -3.56 5.38
C GLU A 192 -5.93 -4.09 6.11
N SER A 193 -6.67 -3.21 6.80
CA SER A 193 -7.84 -3.58 7.61
C SER A 193 -8.95 -4.29 6.83
N VAL A 194 -9.06 -4.06 5.52
CA VAL A 194 -10.03 -4.74 4.65
C VAL A 194 -9.65 -6.21 4.41
N PHE A 195 -8.38 -6.58 4.53
CA PHE A 195 -7.88 -7.93 4.30
C PHE A 195 -7.62 -8.71 5.57
N THR A 196 -7.27 -8.04 6.66
CA THR A 196 -6.90 -8.69 7.93
C THR A 196 -8.02 -8.69 8.96
N GLY A 197 -8.99 -7.78 8.86
CA GLY A 197 -10.13 -7.71 9.78
C GLY A 197 -11.23 -8.71 9.46
N ASP A 198 -11.83 -9.30 10.50
CA ASP A 198 -12.96 -10.24 10.38
C ASP A 198 -14.17 -9.64 9.64
N GLU A 199 -14.43 -8.35 9.87
CA GLU A 199 -15.54 -7.62 9.25
C GLU A 199 -15.18 -7.01 7.89
N ARG A 200 -13.90 -7.07 7.46
CA ARG A 200 -13.38 -6.49 6.20
C ARG A 200 -13.74 -5.01 6.02
N ILE A 201 -13.72 -4.26 7.11
CA ILE A 201 -14.05 -2.84 7.14
C ILE A 201 -12.77 -2.00 7.21
N MET A 202 -12.83 -0.80 6.64
CA MET A 202 -11.80 0.23 6.85
C MET A 202 -11.83 0.70 8.31
N MET A 203 -10.68 1.19 8.80
CA MET A 203 -10.52 1.70 10.16
C MET A 203 -10.62 0.62 11.27
N GLY A 204 -10.24 -0.61 10.97
CA GLY A 204 -10.19 -1.71 11.96
C GLY A 204 -8.90 -1.76 12.79
N ASP A 205 -8.77 -2.80 13.62
CA ASP A 205 -7.66 -2.97 14.58
C ASP A 205 -6.26 -2.87 13.93
N ALA A 206 -6.10 -3.39 12.70
CA ALA A 206 -4.85 -3.30 11.96
C ALA A 206 -4.40 -1.85 11.74
N ARG A 207 -5.34 -0.95 11.42
CA ARG A 207 -5.05 0.48 11.28
C ARG A 207 -4.64 1.12 12.60
N ASP A 208 -5.35 0.82 13.70
CA ASP A 208 -5.01 1.37 15.00
C ASP A 208 -3.58 0.98 15.41
N ASP A 209 -3.19 -0.26 15.07
CA ASP A 209 -1.85 -0.78 15.25
C ASP A 209 -0.83 -0.06 14.33
N VAL A 210 -1.13 0.19 13.06
CA VAL A 210 -0.29 1.03 12.16
C VAL A 210 -0.11 2.44 12.72
N VAL A 211 -1.20 3.09 13.16
CA VAL A 211 -1.17 4.43 13.74
C VAL A 211 -0.29 4.48 14.99
N ALA A 212 -0.39 3.49 15.88
CA ALA A 212 0.45 3.41 17.07
C ALA A 212 1.94 3.37 16.69
N ARG A 213 2.31 2.59 15.67
CA ARG A 213 3.70 2.45 15.20
C ARG A 213 4.21 3.73 14.57
N PHE A 214 3.39 4.39 13.75
CA PHE A 214 3.70 5.68 13.18
C PHE A 214 4.00 6.72 14.28
N LEU A 215 3.12 6.82 15.28
CA LEU A 215 3.28 7.77 16.38
C LEU A 215 4.50 7.47 17.26
N GLU A 216 4.76 6.19 17.57
CA GLU A 216 5.96 5.76 18.32
C GLU A 216 7.26 6.21 17.64
N ASP A 217 7.29 6.21 16.31
CA ASP A 217 8.44 6.59 15.50
C ASP A 217 8.42 8.05 15.01
N GLY A 218 7.44 8.84 15.47
CA GLY A 218 7.31 10.26 15.14
C GLY A 218 6.90 10.53 13.69
N PHE A 219 6.28 9.55 13.03
CA PHE A 219 5.72 9.63 11.69
C PHE A 219 4.21 9.95 11.79
N GLN A 220 3.72 10.79 10.89
CA GLN A 220 2.30 11.10 10.79
C GLN A 220 1.92 11.29 9.32
N VAL A 221 0.84 10.64 8.88
CA VAL A 221 0.26 10.90 7.56
C VAL A 221 -0.33 12.31 7.56
N ASN A 222 -0.16 13.05 6.47
CA ASN A 222 -0.76 14.38 6.34
C ASN A 222 -2.30 14.29 6.49
N PRO A 223 -2.90 14.91 7.52
CA PRO A 223 -4.33 14.79 7.79
C PRO A 223 -5.21 15.35 6.65
N ASP A 224 -4.68 16.27 5.83
CA ASP A 224 -5.41 16.85 4.70
C ASP A 224 -5.68 15.84 3.56
N LEU A 225 -5.04 14.67 3.59
CA LEU A 225 -5.27 13.61 2.61
C LEU A 225 -6.63 12.91 2.81
N HIS A 226 -7.18 12.91 4.03
CA HIS A 226 -8.44 12.23 4.37
C HIS A 226 -8.48 10.73 4.00
N GLU A 227 -7.33 10.07 3.98
CA GLU A 227 -7.19 8.64 3.71
C GLU A 227 -6.77 7.88 4.97
N PRO A 228 -7.28 6.66 5.21
CA PRO A 228 -6.82 5.79 6.29
C PRO A 228 -5.31 5.55 6.28
N GLU A 229 -4.68 5.53 7.45
CA GLU A 229 -3.23 5.37 7.62
C GLU A 229 -2.70 3.98 7.24
N ASP A 230 -3.57 2.96 7.21
CA ASP A 230 -3.29 1.59 6.76
C ASP A 230 -3.43 1.41 5.23
N HIS A 231 -3.43 2.52 4.48
CA HIS A 231 -3.31 2.48 3.04
C HIS A 231 -1.89 2.05 2.65
N LEU A 232 -1.76 1.09 1.72
CA LEU A 232 -0.47 0.53 1.26
C LEU A 232 0.59 1.61 0.96
N ALA A 233 0.19 2.68 0.28
CA ALA A 233 1.09 3.80 -0.02
C ALA A 233 1.70 4.47 1.23
N PHE A 234 0.97 4.60 2.33
CA PHE A 234 1.47 5.23 3.56
C PHE A 234 2.35 4.29 4.37
N GLU A 235 2.02 3.00 4.41
CA GLU A 235 2.88 1.96 5.00
C GLU A 235 4.23 1.88 4.28
N LEU A 236 4.23 2.02 2.95
CA LEU A 236 5.46 2.13 2.16
C LEU A 236 6.25 3.42 2.47
N GLU A 237 5.60 4.58 2.59
CA GLU A 237 6.26 5.84 2.99
C GLU A 237 6.84 5.77 4.41
N TYR A 238 6.19 5.03 5.30
CA TYR A 238 6.75 4.75 6.61
C TYR A 238 8.07 3.97 6.50
N LEU A 239 8.13 2.93 5.66
CA LEU A 239 9.38 2.23 5.39
C LEU A 239 10.45 3.13 4.76
N VAL A 240 10.08 4.07 3.89
CA VAL A 240 11.01 5.09 3.35
C VAL A 240 11.67 5.87 4.50
N ASN A 241 10.86 6.43 5.41
CA ASN A 241 11.37 7.14 6.58
C ASN A 241 12.29 6.25 7.45
N MET A 242 11.92 4.98 7.63
CA MET A 242 12.73 4.04 8.42
C MET A 242 14.05 3.71 7.75
N LYS A 243 14.09 3.55 6.42
CA LYS A 243 15.32 3.34 5.63
C LYS A 243 16.24 4.55 5.68
N GLU A 244 15.71 5.76 5.57
CA GLU A 244 16.51 7.00 5.67
C GLU A 244 17.16 7.13 7.06
N ARG A 245 16.38 6.91 8.13
CA ARG A 245 16.90 6.88 9.50
C ARG A 245 17.96 5.77 9.70
N ALA A 246 17.78 4.61 9.07
CA ALA A 246 18.76 3.54 9.11
C ALA A 246 20.09 3.96 8.47
N GLY A 247 20.03 4.64 7.31
CA GLY A 247 21.19 5.22 6.65
C GLY A 247 21.94 6.22 7.54
N GLU A 248 21.22 7.12 8.22
CA GLU A 248 21.81 8.06 9.18
C GLU A 248 22.54 7.35 10.32
N TRP A 249 21.94 6.33 10.93
CA TRP A 249 22.57 5.57 12.02
C TRP A 249 23.74 4.73 11.54
N ALA A 250 23.66 4.15 10.34
CA ALA A 250 24.77 3.46 9.72
C ALA A 250 25.95 4.42 9.50
N GLN A 251 25.71 5.60 8.92
CA GLN A 251 26.73 6.62 8.68
C GLN A 251 27.38 7.11 9.98
N ALA A 252 26.59 7.29 11.04
CA ALA A 252 27.06 7.66 12.37
C ALA A 252 27.73 6.49 13.13
N LYS A 253 27.71 5.28 12.56
CA LYS A 253 28.17 4.03 13.19
C LYS A 253 27.48 3.73 14.53
N ASP A 254 26.26 4.22 14.72
CA ASP A 254 25.42 3.94 15.90
C ASP A 254 24.72 2.59 15.74
N LYS A 255 25.46 1.52 16.06
CA LYS A 255 24.96 0.14 15.94
C LYS A 255 23.70 -0.13 16.75
N ALA A 256 23.58 0.47 17.95
CA ALA A 256 22.45 0.20 18.83
C ALA A 256 21.15 0.79 18.27
N ARG A 257 21.18 2.02 17.73
CA ARG A 257 20.03 2.61 17.05
C ARG A 257 19.72 1.91 15.74
N LEU A 258 20.75 1.61 14.95
CA LEU A 258 20.59 0.88 13.68
C LEU A 258 19.90 -0.48 13.91
N ARG A 259 20.39 -1.27 14.87
CA ARG A 259 19.80 -2.57 15.21
C ARG A 259 18.32 -2.45 15.59
N ARG A 260 17.96 -1.51 16.47
CA ARG A 260 16.55 -1.28 16.85
C ARG A 260 15.69 -0.92 15.64
N ASN A 261 16.20 -0.05 14.76
CA ASN A 261 15.48 0.35 13.55
C ASN A 261 15.32 -0.84 12.56
N VAL A 262 16.34 -1.69 12.39
CA VAL A 262 16.27 -2.91 11.56
C VAL A 262 15.20 -3.87 12.08
N VAL A 263 15.14 -4.11 13.40
CA VAL A 263 14.10 -4.95 14.02
C VAL A 263 12.71 -4.36 13.76
N ARG A 264 12.53 -3.05 13.96
CA ARG A 264 11.24 -2.37 13.68
C ARG A 264 10.81 -2.52 12.21
N GLN A 265 11.74 -2.42 11.27
CA GLN A 265 11.43 -2.62 9.85
C GLN A 265 11.01 -4.06 9.55
N LEU A 266 11.69 -5.06 10.14
CA LEU A 266 11.33 -6.48 9.97
C LEU A 266 9.93 -6.76 10.50
N GLU A 267 9.65 -6.34 11.75
CA GLU A 267 8.34 -6.48 12.38
C GLU A 267 7.23 -5.83 11.52
N PHE A 268 7.49 -4.64 10.97
CA PHE A 268 6.52 -3.94 10.14
C PHE A 268 6.32 -4.59 8.76
N ILE A 269 7.39 -4.99 8.07
CA ILE A 269 7.29 -5.66 6.76
C ILE A 269 6.51 -6.98 6.89
N GLU A 270 6.79 -7.76 7.92
CA GLU A 270 6.13 -9.05 8.14
C GLU A 270 4.70 -8.89 8.66
N GLY A 271 4.50 -7.96 9.60
CA GLY A 271 3.24 -7.80 10.33
C GLY A 271 2.22 -6.88 9.66
N HIS A 272 2.63 -5.98 8.76
CA HIS A 272 1.76 -4.95 8.17
C HIS A 272 1.82 -4.85 6.64
N LEU A 273 2.65 -5.64 5.96
CA LEU A 273 2.70 -5.61 4.49
C LEU A 273 2.60 -7.02 3.89
N LEU A 274 3.53 -7.90 4.24
CA LEU A 274 3.57 -9.26 3.68
C LEU A 274 2.48 -10.19 4.23
N ASN A 275 1.80 -9.81 5.30
CA ASN A 275 0.64 -10.52 5.84
C ASN A 275 -0.63 -10.37 4.97
N TRP A 276 -0.74 -9.30 4.16
CA TRP A 276 -1.98 -9.00 3.43
C TRP A 276 -1.81 -8.70 1.94
N ILE A 277 -0.63 -8.24 1.48
CA ILE A 277 -0.37 -7.99 0.04
C ILE A 277 -0.67 -9.21 -0.86
N PRO A 278 -0.35 -10.47 -0.49
CA PRO A 278 -0.71 -11.62 -1.30
C PRO A 278 -2.23 -11.73 -1.54
N ALA A 279 -3.05 -11.47 -0.52
CA ALA A 279 -4.51 -11.47 -0.64
C ALA A 279 -5.01 -10.29 -1.47
N LEU A 280 -4.44 -9.09 -1.30
CA LEU A 280 -4.72 -7.93 -2.16
C LEU A 280 -4.46 -8.25 -3.63
N ARG A 281 -3.31 -8.86 -3.92
CA ARG A 281 -2.92 -9.28 -5.28
C ARG A 281 -3.91 -10.28 -5.87
N ASP A 282 -4.28 -11.30 -5.11
CA ASP A 282 -5.22 -12.33 -5.59
C ASP A 282 -6.58 -11.71 -5.95
N VAL A 283 -7.12 -10.84 -5.10
CA VAL A 283 -8.36 -10.11 -5.38
C VAL A 283 -8.20 -9.14 -6.55
N ALA A 284 -7.08 -8.40 -6.64
CA ALA A 284 -6.81 -7.48 -7.74
C ALA A 284 -6.79 -8.20 -9.10
N GLN A 285 -6.24 -9.42 -9.13
CA GLN A 285 -6.15 -10.24 -10.33
C GLN A 285 -7.52 -10.65 -10.88
N GLU A 286 -8.55 -10.78 -10.03
CA GLU A 286 -9.93 -11.07 -10.45
C GLU A 286 -10.57 -9.91 -11.22
N TYR A 287 -10.14 -8.67 -10.95
CA TYR A 287 -10.70 -7.46 -11.57
C TYR A 287 -9.83 -6.87 -12.69
N ALA A 288 -8.55 -7.25 -12.74
CA ALA A 288 -7.60 -6.75 -13.71
C ALA A 288 -7.97 -7.08 -15.16
N LYS A 289 -7.72 -6.13 -16.05
CA LYS A 289 -7.89 -6.31 -17.51
C LYS A 289 -6.58 -6.13 -18.28
N LEU A 290 -5.59 -5.54 -17.66
CA LEU A 290 -4.23 -5.33 -18.12
C LEU A 290 -3.28 -6.03 -17.14
N THR A 291 -2.02 -6.18 -17.55
CA THR A 291 -1.01 -6.85 -16.72
C THR A 291 -0.25 -5.89 -15.81
N PHE A 292 -0.47 -4.58 -15.92
CA PHE A 292 0.35 -3.57 -15.24
C PHE A 292 0.22 -3.63 -13.72
N TYR A 293 -0.98 -3.40 -13.16
CA TYR A 293 -1.14 -3.37 -11.70
C TYR A 293 -0.97 -4.73 -11.01
N PRO A 294 -1.39 -5.88 -11.59
CA PRO A 294 -0.98 -7.18 -11.08
C PRO A 294 0.55 -7.35 -11.04
N GLY A 295 1.24 -6.87 -12.08
CA GLY A 295 2.71 -6.83 -12.12
C GLY A 295 3.28 -5.95 -11.01
N MET A 296 2.75 -4.75 -10.80
CA MET A 296 3.22 -3.85 -9.75
C MET A 296 3.00 -4.39 -8.33
N LEU A 297 1.91 -5.11 -8.07
CA LEU A 297 1.68 -5.77 -6.78
C LEU A 297 2.71 -6.88 -6.51
N LEU A 298 3.07 -7.64 -7.55
CA LEU A 298 4.17 -8.61 -7.47
C LEU A 298 5.53 -7.95 -7.24
N VAL A 299 5.80 -6.81 -7.90
CA VAL A 299 7.02 -6.02 -7.66
C VAL A 299 7.06 -5.54 -6.21
N ALA A 300 5.96 -5.01 -5.66
CA ALA A 300 5.90 -4.61 -4.26
C ALA A 300 6.18 -5.78 -3.32
N GLN A 301 5.52 -6.92 -3.53
CA GLN A 301 5.72 -8.10 -2.71
C GLN A 301 7.17 -8.57 -2.74
N GLY A 302 7.75 -8.74 -3.93
CA GLY A 302 9.12 -9.24 -4.04
C GLY A 302 10.19 -8.24 -3.55
N ALA A 303 9.97 -6.93 -3.69
CA ALA A 303 10.85 -5.91 -3.12
C ALA A 303 10.82 -5.91 -1.58
N LEU A 304 9.67 -6.19 -0.99
CA LEU A 304 9.53 -6.36 0.47
C LEU A 304 10.15 -7.67 0.96
N GLU A 305 10.01 -8.76 0.21
CA GLU A 305 10.66 -10.04 0.51
C GLU A 305 12.19 -9.91 0.49
N GLN A 306 12.76 -9.34 -0.58
CA GLN A 306 14.20 -9.06 -0.64
C GLN A 306 14.66 -8.12 0.48
N GLY A 307 13.90 -7.05 0.72
CA GLY A 307 14.19 -6.10 1.79
C GLY A 307 14.21 -6.75 3.17
N ARG A 308 13.25 -7.65 3.46
CA ARG A 308 13.20 -8.44 4.70
C ARG A 308 14.40 -9.37 4.83
N ASP A 309 14.72 -10.12 3.77
CA ASP A 309 15.80 -11.10 3.83
C ASP A 309 17.16 -10.40 4.05
N LEU A 310 17.40 -9.27 3.40
CA LEU A 310 18.59 -8.44 3.64
C LEU A 310 18.63 -7.80 5.03
N LEU A 311 17.48 -7.36 5.56
CA LEU A 311 17.41 -6.86 6.93
C LEU A 311 17.73 -7.95 7.96
N ARG A 312 17.39 -9.22 7.70
CA ARG A 312 17.79 -10.36 8.55
C ARG A 312 19.30 -10.55 8.53
N ASP A 313 19.92 -10.55 7.35
CA ASP A 313 21.39 -10.64 7.22
C ASP A 313 22.10 -9.50 7.95
N ILE A 314 21.58 -8.26 7.84
CA ILE A 314 22.10 -7.10 8.55
C ILE A 314 21.97 -7.28 10.07
N LEU A 315 20.83 -7.78 10.55
CA LEU A 315 20.59 -8.01 11.97
C LEU A 315 21.57 -9.05 12.53
N GLU A 316 21.78 -10.15 11.82
CA GLU A 316 22.76 -11.19 12.18
C GLU A 316 24.18 -10.62 12.26
N GLN A 317 24.58 -9.77 11.31
CA GLN A 317 25.89 -9.12 11.33
C GLN A 317 26.06 -8.17 12.52
N LEU A 318 25.01 -7.40 12.86
CA LEU A 318 25.02 -6.50 14.01
C LEU A 318 25.12 -7.26 15.34
N ASP A 319 24.43 -8.41 15.45
CA ASP A 319 24.44 -9.26 16.64
C ASP A 319 25.73 -10.06 16.79
N GLY A 320 26.26 -10.61 15.68
CA GLY A 320 27.54 -11.30 15.66
C GLY A 320 28.72 -10.40 16.02
N THR A 321 28.66 -9.11 15.67
CA THR A 321 29.70 -8.15 16.07
C THR A 321 29.67 -7.84 17.57
N ASN A 322 28.52 -7.99 18.24
CA ASN A 322 28.40 -7.80 19.68
C ASN A 322 28.94 -8.98 20.49
N ALA A 323 28.99 -10.18 19.92
CA ALA A 323 29.55 -11.37 20.58
C ALA A 323 31.09 -11.43 20.56
N ALA A 324 31.73 -10.64 19.70
CA ALA A 324 33.18 -10.62 19.51
C ALA A 324 33.89 -9.44 20.20
N ALA A 325 33.16 -8.58 20.90
CA ALA A 325 33.65 -7.39 21.62
C ALA A 325 33.48 -7.54 23.13
#